data_AF-A0A6I0ELV6-F1
#
_entry.id   AF-A0A6I0ELV6-F1
#
_cell.length_a   1.000
_cell.length_b   1.000
_cell.length_c   1.000
_cell.angle_alpha   90.00
_cell.angle_beta   90.00
_cell.angle_gamma   90.00
#
_symmetry.space_group_name_H-M   'P 1'
#
loop_
_entity.id
_entity.type
_entity.pdbx_description
1 polymer ?
#
loop_
_entity_poly.entity_id
_entity_poly.type
_entity_poly.pdbx_seq_one_letter_code
_entity_poly.pdbx_strand_id
1 'polypeptide(L)'
;MNETSPQVVLQLIREEHALYARLEAAARRQRERVAEDDAAGLLKVLASRQSLTDELTVLSRKLGPVRRNWRAIRDRLSAEERAEADALISASTATLSRVVRQDEEDARRIRVMRQSTSHELTAAVQTRRAVVGYATASREAGAIEKGWEG
;
A
#
# COMPACT_ATOMS: atom_id res chain seq x y z
N MET A 1 35.14 17.89 5.82
CA MET A 1 33.68 17.80 5.61
C MET A 1 33.42 18.35 4.22
N ASN A 2 32.94 17.53 3.27
CA ASN A 2 32.60 18.02 1.93
C ASN A 2 31.45 19.02 2.06
N GLU A 3 31.68 20.27 1.64
CA GLU A 3 30.59 21.22 1.45
C GLU A 3 29.71 20.70 0.30
N THR A 4 28.52 20.21 0.62
CA THR A 4 27.53 19.86 -0.40
C THR A 4 27.09 21.15 -1.10
N SER A 5 27.32 21.25 -2.40
CA SER A 5 26.94 22.44 -3.18
C SER A 5 25.41 22.66 -3.11
N PRO A 6 24.94 23.92 -3.07
CA PRO A 6 23.51 24.24 -3.05
C PRO A 6 22.72 23.61 -4.22
N GLN A 7 23.35 23.51 -5.40
CA GLN A 7 22.75 22.89 -6.58
C GLN A 7 22.53 21.39 -6.40
N VAL A 8 23.49 20.69 -5.77
CA VAL A 8 23.35 19.27 -5.43
C VAL A 8 22.20 19.08 -4.44
N VAL A 9 22.05 20.00 -3.48
CA VAL A 9 20.93 19.95 -2.52
C VAL A 9 19.58 20.12 -3.21
N LEU A 10 19.46 21.12 -4.08
CA LEU A 10 18.23 21.33 -4.84
C LEU A 10 17.87 20.10 -5.69
N GLN A 11 18.86 19.46 -6.29
CA GLN A 11 18.67 18.21 -7.03
C GLN A 11 18.16 17.07 -6.15
N LEU A 12 18.72 16.90 -4.94
CA LEU A 12 18.24 15.89 -3.99
C LEU A 12 16.79 16.15 -3.54
N ILE A 13 16.40 17.42 -3.39
CA ILE A 13 15.02 17.81 -3.05
C ILE A 13 14.06 17.49 -4.22
N ARG A 14 14.48 17.75 -5.47
CA ARG A 14 13.71 17.37 -6.66
C ARG A 14 13.51 15.86 -6.76
N GLU A 15 14.57 15.09 -6.50
CA GLU A 15 14.51 13.63 -6.45
C GLU A 15 13.55 13.13 -5.37
N GLU A 16 13.57 13.73 -4.18
CA GLU A 16 12.67 13.37 -3.07
C GLU A 16 11.22 13.61 -3.45
N HIS A 17 10.93 14.78 -4.04
CA HIS A 17 9.60 15.12 -4.53
C HIS A 17 9.12 14.13 -5.63
N ALA A 18 9.99 13.80 -6.59
CA ALA A 18 9.65 12.86 -7.66
C ALA A 18 9.33 11.45 -7.13
N LEU A 19 10.05 10.99 -6.10
CA LEU A 19 9.78 9.72 -5.45
C LEU A 19 8.42 9.72 -4.73
N TYR A 20 8.08 10.80 -4.01
CA TYR A 20 6.76 10.92 -3.39
C TYR A 20 5.63 10.95 -4.42
N ALA A 21 5.81 11.63 -5.56
CA ALA A 21 4.82 11.63 -6.64
C ALA A 21 4.61 10.22 -7.24
N ARG A 22 5.71 9.45 -7.43
CA ARG A 22 5.64 8.05 -7.87
C ARG A 22 4.94 7.16 -6.83
N LEU A 23 5.18 7.40 -5.54
CA LEU A 23 4.53 6.68 -4.45
C LEU A 23 3.02 6.95 -4.42
N GLU A 24 2.59 8.20 -4.60
CA GLU A 24 1.17 8.56 -4.73
C GLU A 24 0.51 7.88 -5.93
N ALA A 25 1.19 7.85 -7.09
CA ALA A 25 0.69 7.14 -8.26
C ALA A 25 0.55 5.62 -8.01
N ALA A 26 1.49 5.01 -7.27
CA ALA A 26 1.38 3.62 -6.86
C ALA A 26 0.21 3.39 -5.88
N ALA A 27 -0.01 4.28 -4.92
CA ALA A 27 -1.14 4.22 -3.99
C ALA A 27 -2.49 4.32 -4.72
N ARG A 28 -2.61 5.18 -5.74
CA ARG A 28 -3.81 5.24 -6.60
C ARG A 28 -4.08 3.91 -7.32
N ARG A 29 -3.05 3.35 -7.96
CA ARG A 29 -3.16 2.03 -8.62
C ARG A 29 -3.53 0.92 -7.64
N GLN A 30 -3.02 0.95 -6.41
CA GLN A 30 -3.40 -0.01 -5.38
C GLN A 30 -4.91 0.01 -5.13
N ARG A 31 -5.51 1.21 -5.02
CA ARG A 31 -6.95 1.36 -4.82
C ARG A 31 -7.77 0.80 -5.97
N GLU A 32 -7.34 1.04 -7.21
CA GLU A 32 -7.97 0.47 -8.41
C GLU A 32 -7.94 -1.07 -8.33
N ARG A 33 -6.79 -1.67 -8.00
CA ARG A 33 -6.67 -3.14 -7.87
C ARG A 33 -7.49 -3.73 -6.74
N VAL A 34 -7.60 -3.02 -5.60
CA VAL A 34 -8.48 -3.43 -4.50
C VAL A 34 -9.95 -3.39 -4.92
N ALA A 35 -10.36 -2.38 -5.70
CA ALA A 35 -11.73 -2.29 -6.23
C ALA A 35 -12.04 -3.35 -7.29
N GLU A 36 -11.03 -3.79 -8.05
CA GLU A 36 -11.12 -4.82 -9.09
C GLU A 36 -11.00 -6.27 -8.56
N ASP A 37 -10.77 -6.46 -7.25
CA ASP A 37 -10.43 -7.76 -6.62
C ASP A 37 -9.23 -8.48 -7.28
N ASP A 38 -8.32 -7.70 -7.89
CA ASP A 38 -7.12 -8.20 -8.59
C ASP A 38 -5.96 -8.39 -7.59
N ALA A 39 -5.96 -9.53 -6.89
CA ALA A 39 -4.94 -9.87 -5.92
C ALA A 39 -3.51 -9.94 -6.53
N ALA A 40 -3.38 -10.41 -7.77
CA ALA A 40 -2.07 -10.51 -8.44
C ALA A 40 -1.53 -9.13 -8.83
N GLY A 41 -2.39 -8.24 -9.34
CA GLY A 41 -2.06 -6.85 -9.60
C GLY A 41 -1.73 -6.08 -8.32
N LEU A 42 -2.45 -6.35 -7.22
CA LEU A 42 -2.19 -5.77 -5.91
C LEU A 42 -0.76 -6.09 -5.42
N LEU A 43 -0.31 -7.35 -5.52
CA LEU A 43 1.04 -7.74 -5.12
C LEU A 43 2.13 -7.02 -5.93
N LYS A 44 1.94 -6.84 -7.24
CA LYS A 44 2.87 -6.08 -8.10
C LYS A 44 2.97 -4.62 -7.67
N VAL A 45 1.83 -3.99 -7.35
CA VAL A 45 1.80 -2.61 -6.86
C VAL A 45 2.52 -2.50 -5.52
N LEU A 46 2.27 -3.42 -4.58
CA LEU A 46 2.95 -3.44 -3.28
C LEU A 46 4.48 -3.59 -3.41
N ALA A 47 4.96 -4.45 -4.29
CA ALA A 47 6.39 -4.59 -4.56
C ALA A 47 7.01 -3.30 -5.13
N SER A 48 6.31 -2.63 -6.06
CA SER A 48 6.75 -1.34 -6.59
C SER A 48 6.81 -0.26 -5.50
N ARG A 49 5.85 -0.26 -4.56
CA ARG A 49 5.83 0.66 -3.43
C ARG A 49 7.00 0.41 -2.48
N GLN A 50 7.33 -0.85 -2.18
CA GLN A 50 8.48 -1.20 -1.36
C GLN A 50 9.78 -0.64 -1.96
N SER A 51 10.00 -0.82 -3.27
CA SER A 51 11.16 -0.26 -3.97
C SER A 51 11.25 1.26 -3.83
N LEU A 52 10.12 1.96 -3.99
CA LEU A 52 10.06 3.43 -3.85
C LEU A 52 10.37 3.88 -2.42
N THR A 53 9.88 3.15 -1.41
CA THR A 53 10.17 3.42 0.00
C THR A 53 11.64 3.17 0.33
N ASP A 54 12.25 2.15 -0.25
CA ASP A 54 13.69 1.88 -0.09
C ASP A 54 14.53 3.00 -0.73
N GLU A 55 14.18 3.45 -1.95
CA GLU A 55 14.78 4.60 -2.62
C GLU A 55 14.68 5.88 -1.75
N LEU A 56 13.48 6.17 -1.21
CA LEU A 56 13.24 7.30 -0.29
C LEU A 56 14.07 7.19 1.00
N THR A 57 14.25 5.99 1.52
CA THR A 57 15.05 5.75 2.72
C THR A 57 16.52 6.07 2.47
N VAL A 58 17.07 5.63 1.33
CA VAL A 58 18.44 5.96 0.93
C VAL A 58 18.60 7.46 0.73
N LEU A 59 17.66 8.10 0.05
CA LEU A 59 17.69 9.53 -0.21
C LEU A 59 17.57 10.36 1.07
N SER A 60 16.70 9.95 2.00
CA SER A 60 16.53 10.60 3.31
C SER A 60 17.83 10.58 4.13
N ARG A 61 18.62 9.50 4.05
CA ARG A 61 19.95 9.45 4.69
C ARG A 61 20.91 10.47 4.07
N LYS A 62 20.89 10.63 2.74
CA LYS A 62 21.70 11.64 2.04
C LYS A 62 21.27 13.07 2.39
N LEU A 63 19.98 13.30 2.59
CA LEU A 63 19.43 14.59 3.00
C LEU A 63 19.60 14.88 4.50
N GLY A 64 19.91 13.89 5.33
CA GLY A 64 20.11 14.08 6.78
C GLY A 64 21.11 15.21 7.14
N PRO A 65 22.32 15.22 6.59
CA PRO A 65 23.27 16.32 6.76
C PRO A 65 22.77 17.67 6.22
N VAL A 66 22.06 17.65 5.10
CA VAL A 66 21.48 18.84 4.46
C VAL A 66 20.44 19.49 5.38
N ARG A 67 19.54 18.69 5.97
CA ARG A 67 18.49 19.18 6.89
C ARG A 67 19.08 19.87 8.12
N ARG A 68 20.19 19.36 8.66
CA ARG A 68 20.89 19.99 9.80
C ARG A 68 21.50 21.35 9.45
N ASN A 69 21.95 21.52 8.20
CA ASN A 69 22.61 22.73 7.73
C ASN A 69 21.73 23.56 6.77
N TRP A 70 20.42 23.32 6.78
CA TRP A 70 19.51 23.84 5.75
C TRP A 70 19.57 25.37 5.62
N ARG A 71 19.60 26.09 6.75
CA ARG A 71 19.68 27.55 6.77
C ARG A 71 20.91 28.08 6.01
N ALA A 72 22.08 27.54 6.31
CA ALA A 72 23.34 27.95 5.68
C ALA A 72 23.39 27.60 4.18
N ILE A 73 22.73 26.52 3.76
CA ILE A 73 22.64 26.12 2.35
C ILE A 73 21.64 27.00 1.61
N ARG A 74 20.47 27.25 2.22
CA ARG A 74 19.40 28.11 1.68
C ARG A 74 19.90 29.52 1.44
N ASP A 75 20.73 30.06 2.34
CA ASP A 75 21.30 31.41 2.19
C ASP A 75 22.28 31.52 1.00
N ARG A 76 22.76 30.40 0.46
CA ARG A 76 23.63 30.34 -0.74
C ARG A 76 22.86 30.10 -2.05
N LEU A 77 21.55 29.90 -1.99
CA LEU A 77 20.69 29.71 -3.18
C LEU A 77 20.19 31.06 -3.72
N SER A 78 19.93 31.13 -5.03
CA SER A 78 19.26 32.30 -5.64
C SER A 78 17.85 32.49 -5.06
N ALA A 79 17.21 33.63 -5.34
CA ALA A 79 15.82 33.84 -4.92
C ALA A 79 14.87 32.81 -5.56
N GLU A 80 15.07 32.51 -6.84
CA GLU A 80 14.31 31.53 -7.61
C GLU A 80 14.52 30.11 -7.09
N GLU A 81 15.78 29.71 -6.86
CA GLU A 81 16.11 28.39 -6.34
C GLU A 81 15.57 28.16 -4.92
N ARG A 82 15.58 29.21 -4.08
CA ARG A 82 14.95 29.16 -2.74
C ARG A 82 13.45 28.96 -2.84
N ALA A 83 12.78 29.72 -3.70
CA ALA A 83 11.34 29.59 -3.91
C ALA A 83 10.97 28.20 -4.42
N GLU A 84 11.75 27.65 -5.35
CA GLU A 84 11.57 26.29 -5.85
C GLU A 84 11.76 25.24 -4.73
N ALA A 85 12.84 25.34 -3.95
CA ALA A 85 13.10 24.40 -2.86
C ALA A 85 11.98 24.42 -1.81
N ASP A 86 11.54 25.62 -1.39
CA ASP A 86 10.47 25.79 -0.42
C ASP A 86 9.14 25.19 -0.96
N ALA A 87 8.85 25.39 -2.26
CA ALA A 87 7.68 24.80 -2.91
C ALA A 87 7.75 23.26 -2.96
N LEU A 88 8.90 22.69 -3.35
CA LEU A 88 9.09 21.24 -3.43
C LEU A 88 9.01 20.57 -2.06
N ILE A 89 9.58 21.18 -1.01
CA ILE A 89 9.50 20.68 0.37
C ILE A 89 8.05 20.67 0.86
N SER A 90 7.32 21.76 0.62
CA SER A 90 5.91 21.88 0.98
C SER A 90 5.06 20.83 0.25
N ALA A 91 5.24 20.70 -1.06
CA ALA A 91 4.53 19.71 -1.89
C ALA A 91 4.85 18.26 -1.48
N SER A 92 6.11 17.96 -1.13
CA SER A 92 6.53 16.64 -0.65
C SER A 92 5.85 16.29 0.68
N THR A 93 5.79 17.24 1.61
CA THR A 93 5.14 17.06 2.92
C THR A 93 3.63 16.81 2.78
N ALA A 94 2.97 17.59 1.91
CA ALA A 94 1.56 17.40 1.61
C ALA A 94 1.28 16.04 0.94
N THR A 95 2.12 15.63 -0.01
CA THR A 95 2.01 14.34 -0.69
C THR A 95 2.21 13.18 0.27
N LEU A 96 3.24 13.21 1.12
CA LEU A 96 3.48 12.18 2.12
C LEU A 96 2.28 12.04 3.07
N SER A 97 1.77 13.16 3.60
CA SER A 97 0.63 13.14 4.52
C SER A 97 -0.61 12.49 3.89
N ARG A 98 -0.86 12.78 2.62
CA ARG A 98 -1.95 12.19 1.84
C ARG A 98 -1.74 10.70 1.58
N VAL A 99 -0.53 10.27 1.24
CA VAL A 99 -0.19 8.84 1.04
C VAL A 99 -0.40 8.06 2.33
N VAL A 100 0.10 8.54 3.47
CA VAL A 100 -0.07 7.87 4.78
C VAL A 100 -1.55 7.72 5.14
N ARG A 101 -2.33 8.80 5.05
CA ARG A 101 -3.78 8.74 5.33
C ARG A 101 -4.50 7.73 4.43
N GLN A 102 -4.15 7.72 3.15
CA GLN A 102 -4.73 6.80 2.18
C GLN A 102 -4.37 5.34 2.47
N ASP A 103 -3.12 5.08 2.86
CA ASP A 103 -2.67 3.71 3.19
C ASP A 103 -3.40 3.15 4.41
N GLU A 104 -3.68 3.98 5.41
CA GLU A 104 -4.48 3.58 6.56
C GLU A 104 -5.91 3.21 6.16
N GLU A 105 -6.51 3.98 5.24
CA GLU A 105 -7.84 3.70 4.68
C GLU A 105 -7.84 2.38 3.88
N ASP A 106 -6.85 2.18 3.01
CA ASP A 106 -6.73 0.99 2.17
C ASP A 106 -6.43 -0.25 3.00
N ALA A 107 -5.59 -0.15 4.04
CA ALA A 107 -5.33 -1.23 4.98
C ALA A 107 -6.60 -1.63 5.78
N ARG A 108 -7.46 -0.66 6.11
CA ARG A 108 -8.78 -0.95 6.70
C ARG A 108 -9.67 -1.71 5.72
N ARG A 109 -9.77 -1.27 4.45
CA ARG A 109 -10.58 -1.94 3.43
C ARG A 109 -10.13 -3.37 3.15
N ILE A 110 -8.82 -3.57 2.97
CA ILE A 110 -8.24 -4.91 2.74
C ILE A 110 -8.53 -5.84 3.92
N ARG A 111 -8.46 -5.34 5.18
CA ARG A 111 -8.84 -6.13 6.36
C ARG A 111 -10.31 -6.54 6.35
N VAL A 112 -11.21 -5.62 6.00
CA VAL A 112 -12.66 -5.89 5.90
C VAL A 112 -12.93 -6.93 4.81
N MET A 113 -12.36 -6.77 3.62
CA MET A 113 -12.49 -7.74 2.53
C MET A 113 -11.99 -9.13 2.94
N ARG A 114 -10.82 -9.22 3.58
CA ARG A 114 -10.30 -10.51 4.08
C ARG A 114 -11.29 -11.17 5.06
N GLN A 115 -11.93 -10.38 5.92
CA GLN A 115 -12.90 -10.89 6.89
C GLN A 115 -14.19 -11.38 6.23
N SER A 116 -14.70 -10.66 5.21
CA SER A 116 -15.88 -11.09 4.44
C SER A 116 -15.60 -12.35 3.62
N THR A 117 -14.48 -12.43 2.90
CA THR A 117 -14.09 -13.64 2.16
C THR A 117 -13.90 -14.84 3.09
N SER A 118 -13.35 -14.63 4.30
CA SER A 118 -13.22 -15.70 5.30
C SER A 118 -14.59 -16.18 5.82
N HIS A 119 -15.55 -15.27 5.99
CA HIS A 119 -16.93 -15.61 6.37
C HIS A 119 -17.64 -16.36 5.24
N GLU A 120 -17.52 -15.91 4.00
CA GLU A 120 -18.11 -16.57 2.83
C GLU A 120 -17.53 -17.98 2.63
N LEU A 121 -16.21 -18.15 2.80
CA LEU A 121 -15.57 -19.47 2.73
C LEU A 121 -16.08 -20.41 3.84
N THR A 122 -16.24 -19.90 5.07
CA THR A 122 -16.76 -20.67 6.21
C THR A 122 -18.23 -21.06 5.96
N ALA A 123 -19.05 -20.13 5.48
CA ALA A 123 -20.45 -20.38 5.12
C ALA A 123 -20.55 -21.43 3.99
N ALA A 124 -19.73 -21.32 2.95
CA ALA A 124 -19.71 -22.30 1.85
C ALA A 124 -19.30 -23.71 2.32
N VAL A 125 -18.33 -23.83 3.23
CA VAL A 125 -17.92 -25.11 3.82
C VAL A 125 -19.02 -25.69 4.73
N GLN A 126 -19.70 -24.86 5.52
CA GLN A 126 -20.82 -25.30 6.35
C GLN A 126 -22.02 -25.76 5.52
N THR A 127 -22.38 -25.03 4.46
CA THR A 127 -23.42 -25.43 3.51
C THR A 127 -23.08 -26.76 2.83
N ARG A 128 -21.82 -26.96 2.41
CA ARG A 128 -21.38 -28.23 1.82
C ARG A 128 -21.46 -29.39 2.81
N ARG A 129 -21.11 -29.18 4.08
CA ARG A 129 -21.28 -30.19 5.15
C ARG A 129 -22.73 -30.50 5.45
N ALA A 130 -23.61 -29.50 5.45
CA ALA A 130 -25.05 -29.69 5.62
C ALA A 130 -25.66 -30.51 4.49
N VAL A 131 -25.30 -30.23 3.23
CA VAL A 131 -25.78 -30.99 2.05
C VAL A 131 -25.32 -32.46 2.11
N VAL A 132 -24.07 -32.72 2.50
CA VAL A 132 -23.56 -34.08 2.68
C VAL A 132 -24.26 -34.80 3.84
N GLY A 133 -24.56 -34.08 4.93
CA GLY A 133 -25.33 -34.61 6.07
C GLY A 133 -26.77 -35.00 5.71
N TYR A 134 -27.48 -34.17 4.93
CA TYR A 134 -28.82 -34.52 4.44
C TYR A 134 -28.80 -35.70 3.47
N ALA A 135 -27.82 -35.76 2.57
CA ALA A 135 -27.71 -36.83 1.57
C ALA A 135 -27.32 -38.20 2.16
N THR A 136 -26.68 -38.21 3.33
CA THR A 136 -26.33 -39.43 4.08
C THR A 136 -27.48 -39.88 4.97
N ALA A 137 -28.09 -38.96 5.72
CA ALA A 137 -29.28 -39.25 6.53
C ALA A 137 -30.46 -39.76 5.67
N SER A 138 -30.67 -39.20 4.47
CA SER A 138 -31.71 -39.69 3.55
C SER A 138 -31.40 -41.07 2.96
N ARG A 139 -30.11 -41.43 2.81
CA ARG A 139 -29.68 -42.75 2.35
C ARG A 139 -29.81 -43.82 3.43
N GLU A 140 -29.50 -43.47 4.67
CA GLU A 140 -29.67 -44.36 5.83
C GLU A 140 -31.15 -44.60 6.13
N ALA A 141 -32.00 -43.57 6.04
CA ALA A 141 -33.44 -43.70 6.18
C ALA A 141 -34.05 -44.66 5.13
N GLY A 142 -33.60 -44.59 3.87
CA GLY A 142 -34.05 -45.51 2.81
C GLY A 142 -33.46 -46.92 2.88
N ALA A 143 -32.33 -47.11 3.60
CA ALA A 143 -31.72 -48.42 3.80
C ALA A 143 -32.40 -49.21 4.94
N ILE A 144 -32.87 -48.51 5.99
CA ILE A 144 -33.63 -49.12 7.08
C ILE A 144 -34.99 -49.65 6.58
N GLU A 145 -35.61 -48.97 5.61
CA GLU A 145 -36.89 -49.38 5.03
C GLU A 145 -36.80 -50.67 4.18
N LYS A 146 -35.63 -50.99 3.61
CA LYS A 146 -35.41 -52.21 2.81
C LYS A 146 -34.88 -53.43 3.59
N GLY A 147 -34.51 -53.25 4.87
CA GLY A 147 -33.98 -54.32 5.71
C GLY A 147 -35.03 -55.21 6.38
N TRP A 148 -36.32 -54.97 6.15
CA TRP A 148 -37.43 -55.66 6.81
C TRP A 148 -38.21 -56.63 5.89
N GLU A 149 -37.76 -56.86 4.66
CA GLU A 149 -38.42 -57.77 3.70
C GLU A 149 -37.59 -59.03 3.35
N GLY A 150 -36.61 -59.40 4.19
CA GLY A 150 -35.77 -60.60 4.01
C GLY A 150 -36.07 -61.69 5.02
#